data_AF-A0A0B1SA98-F1
#
_entry.id   AF-A0A0B1SA98-F1
#
_cell.length_a   1.000
_cell.length_b   1.000
_cell.length_c   1.000
_cell.angle_alpha   90.00
_cell.angle_beta   90.00
_cell.angle_gamma   90.00
#
_symmetry.space_group_name_H-M   'P 1'
#
loop_
_entity.id
_entity.type
_entity.pdbx_description
1 polymer ?
#
loop_
_entity_poly.entity_id
_entity_poly.type
_entity_poly.pdbx_seq_one_letter_code
_entity_poly.pdbx_strand_id
1 'polypeptide(L)'
;GSIPRTLTVNIFGESTRQCGPGDHVRISGVLIPLMRTGFRQGGGGLVAETFLEAHFVENIRSSVDEKDADEDLTEEEVELLAQDNLYDMLAYSIAPEIYGLTDVKKSLLLALVGGVDKNASGMKIRGCLNILLMGDPGVAKSQLLSYVNRLAPRSQYTTGRGSSGVGLTAAVVKDPHTGEMTLEGGALVLADRGVCCIDEFDKMMEGDRTAIHEVMEQQTISIAKAGIMTTLNARVAIVAAANPAFGRYNPKRSIEQNIDLPAALLSRFDLLWLIQDKPDRDADKRLAAHITYV
;
A
#
# COMPACT_ATOMS: atom_id res chain seq x y z
N GLY A 1 -7.34 10.62 22.07
CA GLY A 1 -7.47 9.21 21.65
C GLY A 1 -6.83 8.34 22.69
N SER A 2 -7.51 7.28 23.13
CA SER A 2 -6.92 6.26 23.99
C SER A 2 -5.94 5.40 23.20
N ILE A 3 -4.93 4.85 23.89
CA ILE A 3 -3.97 3.92 23.30
C ILE A 3 -4.71 2.63 22.91
N PRO A 4 -4.50 2.08 21.70
CA PRO A 4 -5.09 0.80 21.30
C PRO A 4 -4.67 -0.31 22.27
N ARG A 5 -5.62 -1.19 22.60
CA ARG A 5 -5.39 -2.34 23.48
C ARG A 5 -5.10 -3.58 22.63
N THR A 6 -4.14 -4.38 23.06
CA THR A 6 -3.81 -5.66 22.46
C THR A 6 -4.54 -6.78 23.20
N LEU A 7 -4.87 -7.85 22.48
CA LEU A 7 -5.50 -9.07 23.02
C LEU A 7 -4.76 -10.27 22.43
N THR A 8 -4.41 -11.24 23.28
CA THR A 8 -3.78 -12.48 22.84
C THR A 8 -4.85 -13.42 22.30
N VAL A 9 -4.65 -13.96 21.10
CA VAL A 9 -5.55 -14.92 20.46
C VAL A 9 -4.82 -16.24 20.23
N ASN A 10 -5.42 -17.35 20.66
CA ASN A 10 -4.92 -18.69 20.38
C ASN A 10 -5.73 -19.30 19.23
N ILE A 11 -5.02 -19.79 18.22
CA ILE A 11 -5.60 -20.44 17.04
C ILE A 11 -5.12 -21.89 17.03
N PHE A 12 -6.04 -22.83 16.87
CA PHE A 12 -5.74 -24.26 16.88
C PHE A 12 -6.20 -24.94 15.57
N GLY A 13 -5.61 -26.11 15.30
CA GLY A 13 -6.03 -26.98 14.20
C GLY A 13 -5.77 -26.41 12.81
N GLU A 14 -6.76 -26.58 11.93
CA GLU A 14 -6.69 -26.25 10.50
C GLU A 14 -6.71 -24.73 10.23
N SER A 15 -7.20 -23.93 11.17
CA SER A 15 -7.21 -22.46 11.06
C SER A 15 -5.81 -21.84 11.23
N THR A 16 -4.79 -22.65 11.52
CA THR A 16 -3.41 -22.17 11.63
C THR A 16 -2.85 -21.82 10.24
N ARG A 17 -2.03 -20.75 10.17
CA ARG A 17 -1.42 -20.19 8.95
C ARG A 17 -2.35 -19.45 7.97
N GLN A 18 -3.62 -19.20 8.34
CA GLN A 18 -4.55 -18.43 7.50
C GLN A 18 -4.32 -16.90 7.55
N CYS A 19 -3.52 -16.41 8.49
CA CYS A 19 -3.27 -14.99 8.68
C CYS A 19 -1.78 -14.66 8.71
N GLY A 20 -1.38 -13.62 7.99
CA GLY A 20 -0.05 -13.04 8.05
C GLY A 20 0.02 -11.79 8.95
N PRO A 21 1.23 -11.36 9.35
CA PRO A 21 1.43 -10.07 9.99
C PRO A 21 0.92 -8.95 9.07
N GLY A 22 0.16 -7.99 9.63
CA GLY A 22 -0.38 -6.85 8.87
C GLY A 22 -1.72 -7.09 8.18
N ASP A 23 -2.25 -8.32 8.20
CA ASP A 23 -3.55 -8.62 7.64
C ASP A 23 -4.71 -8.13 8.52
N HIS A 24 -5.79 -7.71 7.88
CA HIS A 24 -7.05 -7.40 8.55
C HIS A 24 -7.86 -8.67 8.70
N VAL A 25 -7.90 -9.21 9.92
CA VAL A 25 -8.60 -10.45 10.22
C VAL A 25 -9.84 -10.19 11.09
N ARG A 26 -10.92 -10.89 10.77
CA ARG A 26 -12.10 -11.03 11.62
C ARG A 26 -12.00 -12.37 12.32
N ILE A 27 -11.95 -12.34 13.65
CA ILE A 27 -11.83 -13.53 14.47
C ILE A 27 -13.08 -13.67 15.30
N SER A 28 -13.70 -14.85 15.23
CA SER A 28 -14.82 -15.24 16.11
C SER A 28 -14.35 -16.37 17.02
N GLY A 29 -14.66 -16.24 18.31
CA GLY A 29 -14.10 -17.13 19.32
C GLY A 29 -14.69 -16.91 20.70
N VAL A 30 -14.19 -17.70 21.66
CA VAL A 30 -14.61 -17.64 23.06
C VAL A 30 -13.55 -16.91 23.87
N LEU A 31 -13.95 -15.89 24.62
CA LEU A 31 -13.04 -15.18 25.53
C LEU A 31 -12.89 -15.99 26.82
N ILE A 32 -11.67 -16.45 27.10
CA ILE A 32 -11.38 -17.29 28.27
C ILE A 32 -10.45 -16.52 29.22
N PRO A 33 -10.87 -16.34 30.49
CA PRO A 33 -9.99 -15.80 31.52
C PRO A 33 -9.07 -16.90 32.07
N LEU A 34 -7.76 -16.76 31.90
CA LEU A 34 -6.76 -17.56 32.58
C LEU A 34 -6.48 -16.93 33.94
N MET A 35 -6.90 -17.61 35.01
CA MET A 35 -6.50 -17.23 36.36
C MET A 35 -5.03 -17.60 36.54
N ARG A 36 -4.16 -16.60 36.71
CA ARG A 36 -2.77 -16.85 37.07
C ARG A 36 -2.72 -17.48 38.47
N THR A 37 -2.41 -18.76 38.55
CA THR A 37 -2.09 -19.44 39.81
C THR A 37 -0.66 -19.09 40.21
N GLY A 38 -0.50 -17.98 40.94
CA GLY A 38 0.80 -17.57 41.49
C GLY A 38 0.68 -16.28 42.30
N PHE A 39 0.97 -16.37 43.61
CA PHE A 39 1.03 -15.20 44.50
C PHE A 39 2.28 -14.36 44.15
N ARG A 40 2.13 -13.32 43.33
CA ARG A 40 3.17 -12.27 43.20
C ARG A 40 2.90 -11.20 44.25
N GLN A 41 3.75 -11.20 45.27
CA GLN A 41 3.82 -10.26 46.38
C GLN A 41 4.18 -8.85 45.87
N GLY A 42 3.23 -8.16 45.23
CA GLY A 42 3.48 -6.82 44.68
C GLY A 42 2.36 -6.25 43.79
N GLY A 43 1.43 -7.06 43.31
CA GLY A 43 0.26 -6.59 42.54
C GLY A 43 -1.03 -7.03 43.23
N GLY A 44 -1.68 -6.13 43.95
CA GLY A 44 -2.97 -6.39 44.61
C GLY A 44 -4.08 -6.62 43.58
N GLY A 45 -4.37 -7.87 43.27
CA GLY A 45 -5.54 -8.26 42.48
C GLY A 45 -5.40 -9.65 41.86
N LEU A 46 -6.51 -10.39 41.76
CA LEU A 46 -6.65 -11.54 40.87
C LEU A 46 -6.62 -11.01 39.43
N VAL A 47 -5.43 -10.73 38.89
CA VAL A 47 -5.28 -10.32 37.49
C VAL A 47 -5.48 -11.57 36.63
N ALA A 48 -6.70 -11.76 36.14
CA ALA A 48 -6.98 -12.73 35.10
C ALA A 48 -6.43 -12.18 33.78
N GLU A 49 -5.54 -12.93 33.14
CA GLU A 49 -5.18 -12.65 31.75
C GLU A 49 -6.26 -13.24 30.86
N THR A 50 -6.93 -12.41 30.08
CA THR A 50 -7.92 -12.90 29.11
C THR A 50 -7.24 -13.16 27.79
N PHE A 51 -7.43 -14.35 27.25
CA PHE A 51 -7.07 -14.68 25.88
C PHE A 51 -8.34 -15.10 25.13
N LEU A 52 -8.34 -14.89 23.82
CA LEU A 52 -9.42 -15.31 22.95
C LEU A 52 -9.03 -16.64 22.31
N GLU A 53 -9.86 -17.67 22.46
CA GLU A 53 -9.73 -18.91 21.70
C GLU A 53 -10.50 -18.76 20.39
N ALA A 54 -9.79 -18.71 19.27
CA ALA A 54 -10.37 -18.52 17.95
C ALA A 54 -10.98 -19.83 17.43
N HIS A 55 -12.26 -19.80 17.09
CA HIS A 55 -12.94 -20.92 16.40
C HIS A 55 -12.99 -20.69 14.89
N PHE A 56 -13.14 -19.43 14.47
CA PHE A 56 -13.22 -19.06 13.07
C PHE A 56 -12.37 -17.82 12.82
N VAL A 57 -11.50 -17.90 11.82
CA VAL A 57 -10.62 -16.83 11.38
C VAL A 57 -10.97 -16.55 9.92
N GLU A 58 -11.46 -15.36 9.64
CA GLU A 58 -11.71 -14.88 8.29
C GLU A 58 -10.76 -13.73 8.02
N ASN A 59 -9.90 -13.88 7.02
CA ASN A 59 -9.10 -12.77 6.54
C ASN A 59 -9.99 -11.93 5.62
N ILE A 60 -10.25 -10.68 6.03
CA ILE A 60 -11.22 -9.78 5.39
C ILE A 60 -10.77 -9.42 3.96
N ARG A 61 -9.45 -9.47 3.69
CA ARG A 61 -8.88 -9.09 2.39
C ARG A 61 -8.77 -10.28 1.43
N SER A 62 -8.42 -11.48 1.90
CA SER A 62 -8.28 -12.65 1.04
C SER A 62 -9.61 -13.29 0.66
N SER A 63 -10.68 -13.07 1.44
CA SER A 63 -12.00 -13.63 1.14
C SER A 63 -12.70 -12.97 -0.05
N VAL A 64 -12.17 -11.85 -0.57
CA VAL A 64 -12.61 -11.25 -1.84
C VAL A 64 -12.04 -12.06 -3.01
N ASP A 65 -10.71 -12.28 -3.03
CA ASP A 65 -10.04 -13.03 -4.09
C ASP A 65 -10.51 -14.50 -4.21
N GLU A 66 -10.85 -15.16 -3.10
CA GLU A 66 -11.33 -16.56 -3.12
C GLU A 66 -12.83 -16.71 -3.41
N LYS A 67 -13.66 -15.72 -3.09
CA LYS A 67 -15.10 -15.78 -3.41
C LYS A 67 -15.38 -15.41 -4.86
N ASP A 68 -14.63 -14.44 -5.40
CA ASP A 68 -14.81 -13.98 -6.79
C ASP A 68 -14.21 -14.95 -7.83
N ALA A 69 -13.37 -15.92 -7.41
CA ALA A 69 -12.76 -16.90 -8.32
C ALA A 69 -13.64 -18.13 -8.62
N ASP A 70 -14.61 -18.44 -7.75
CA ASP A 70 -15.49 -19.61 -7.87
C ASP A 70 -16.91 -19.26 -8.35
N GLU A 71 -17.29 -17.98 -8.41
CA GLU A 71 -18.54 -17.55 -9.04
C GLU A 71 -18.32 -17.30 -10.53
N ASP A 72 -19.00 -18.09 -11.38
CA ASP A 72 -19.10 -17.80 -12.81
C ASP A 72 -19.61 -16.35 -12.98
N LEU A 73 -18.91 -15.56 -13.80
CA LEU A 73 -19.30 -14.18 -14.14
C LEU A 73 -20.80 -14.11 -14.41
N THR A 74 -21.49 -13.23 -13.70
CA THR A 74 -22.93 -13.03 -13.88
C THR A 74 -23.24 -12.55 -15.30
N GLU A 75 -24.43 -12.87 -15.82
CA GLU A 75 -24.84 -12.42 -17.17
C GLU A 75 -24.72 -10.89 -17.32
N GLU A 76 -24.96 -10.14 -16.24
CA GLU A 76 -24.80 -8.68 -16.19
C GLU A 76 -23.33 -8.23 -16.38
N GLU A 77 -22.37 -8.94 -15.78
CA GLU A 77 -20.93 -8.66 -15.94
C GLU A 77 -20.46 -8.98 -17.36
N VAL A 78 -20.97 -10.04 -17.97
CA VAL A 78 -20.67 -10.40 -19.36
C VAL A 78 -21.21 -9.34 -20.33
N GLU A 79 -22.42 -8.82 -20.09
CA GLU A 79 -22.97 -7.70 -20.86
C GLU A 79 -22.17 -6.40 -20.69
N LEU A 80 -21.69 -6.12 -19.48
CA LEU A 80 -20.80 -4.97 -19.21
C LEU A 80 -19.44 -5.12 -19.91
N LEU A 81 -18.86 -6.33 -19.91
CA LEU A 81 -17.60 -6.64 -20.61
C LEU A 81 -17.72 -6.49 -22.13
N ALA A 82 -18.92 -6.69 -22.69
CA ALA A 82 -19.19 -6.55 -24.11
C ALA A 82 -19.29 -5.08 -24.59
N GLN A 83 -19.32 -4.11 -23.67
CA GLN A 83 -19.37 -2.69 -24.04
C GLN A 83 -17.98 -2.14 -24.40
N ASP A 84 -17.86 -1.54 -25.59
CA ASP A 84 -16.61 -0.94 -26.07
C ASP A 84 -16.07 0.20 -25.18
N ASN A 85 -16.92 0.83 -24.38
CA ASN A 85 -16.57 1.96 -23.51
C ASN A 85 -16.19 1.57 -22.08
N LEU A 86 -16.07 0.27 -21.76
CA LEU A 86 -15.80 -0.20 -20.40
C LEU A 86 -14.54 0.43 -19.79
N TYR A 87 -13.47 0.56 -20.58
CA TYR A 87 -12.21 1.14 -20.10
C TYR A 87 -12.36 2.59 -19.62
N ASP A 88 -13.10 3.40 -20.38
CA ASP A 88 -13.36 4.77 -20.02
C ASP A 88 -14.32 4.84 -18.82
N MET A 89 -15.37 4.01 -18.80
CA MET A 89 -16.32 3.93 -17.69
C MET A 89 -15.63 3.57 -16.36
N LEU A 90 -14.79 2.53 -16.36
CA LEU A 90 -14.00 2.13 -15.18
C LEU A 90 -13.06 3.24 -14.73
N ALA A 91 -12.39 3.92 -15.67
CA ALA A 91 -11.53 5.04 -15.34
C ALA A 91 -12.30 6.22 -14.73
N TYR A 92 -13.52 6.51 -15.18
CA TYR A 92 -14.39 7.53 -14.57
C TYR A 92 -14.88 7.13 -13.17
N SER A 93 -15.09 5.83 -12.94
CA SER A 93 -15.48 5.30 -11.63
C SER A 93 -14.36 5.38 -10.58
N ILE A 94 -13.09 5.48 -11.00
CA ILE A 94 -11.99 5.73 -10.06
C ILE A 94 -12.00 7.18 -9.59
N ALA A 95 -12.14 7.37 -8.27
CA ALA A 95 -12.16 8.66 -7.60
C ALA A 95 -13.12 9.67 -8.27
N PRO A 96 -14.44 9.43 -8.22
CA PRO A 96 -15.45 10.30 -8.87
C PRO A 96 -15.48 11.70 -8.26
N GLU A 97 -15.01 11.86 -7.01
CA GLU A 97 -14.87 13.14 -6.32
C GLU A 97 -13.91 14.11 -7.03
N ILE A 98 -12.94 13.58 -7.79
CA ILE A 98 -11.93 14.39 -8.47
C ILE A 98 -12.36 14.59 -9.92
N TYR A 99 -12.59 15.85 -10.28
CA TYR A 99 -12.94 16.25 -11.64
C TYR A 99 -11.73 16.17 -12.59
N GLY A 100 -11.95 15.59 -13.77
CA GLY A 100 -10.92 15.47 -14.81
C GLY A 100 -9.90 14.36 -14.56
N LEU A 101 -8.66 14.60 -15.03
CA LEU A 101 -7.52 13.67 -14.91
C LEU A 101 -7.80 12.25 -15.43
N THR A 102 -8.56 12.13 -16.52
CA THR A 102 -8.97 10.85 -17.10
C THR A 102 -7.78 9.95 -17.42
N ASP A 103 -6.71 10.51 -17.97
CA ASP A 103 -5.51 9.74 -18.35
C ASP A 103 -4.72 9.26 -17.12
N VAL A 104 -4.68 10.07 -16.06
CA VAL A 104 -4.10 9.65 -14.78
C VAL A 104 -4.92 8.53 -14.17
N LYS A 105 -6.25 8.66 -14.13
CA LYS A 105 -7.15 7.61 -13.61
C LYS A 105 -7.04 6.30 -14.40
N LYS A 106 -6.95 6.40 -15.72
CA LYS A 106 -6.66 5.26 -16.63
C LYS A 106 -5.35 4.56 -16.29
N SER A 107 -4.29 5.31 -16.01
CA SER A 107 -3.01 4.72 -15.60
C SER A 107 -3.09 4.05 -14.23
N LEU A 108 -3.81 4.65 -13.27
CA LEU A 108 -4.03 4.06 -11.95
C LEU A 108 -4.84 2.77 -12.05
N LEU A 109 -5.84 2.70 -12.93
CA LEU A 109 -6.57 1.47 -13.23
C LEU A 109 -5.62 0.37 -13.71
N LEU A 110 -4.72 0.68 -14.65
CA LEU A 110 -3.74 -0.29 -15.15
C LEU A 110 -2.77 -0.75 -14.06
N ALA A 111 -2.39 0.13 -13.13
CA ALA A 111 -1.56 -0.26 -11.98
C ALA A 111 -2.31 -1.14 -10.96
N LEU A 112 -3.61 -0.95 -10.80
CA LEU A 112 -4.47 -1.77 -9.93
C LEU A 112 -4.68 -3.18 -10.49
N VAL A 113 -4.95 -3.30 -11.80
CA VAL A 113 -5.07 -4.60 -12.48
C VAL A 113 -3.71 -5.30 -12.52
N GLY A 114 -2.64 -4.53 -12.73
CA GLY A 114 -1.28 -5.05 -12.85
C GLY A 114 -1.04 -5.79 -14.16
N GLY A 115 0.21 -6.19 -14.37
CA GLY A 115 0.63 -7.01 -15.51
C GLY A 115 1.05 -8.42 -15.08
N VAL A 116 1.23 -9.29 -16.07
CA VAL A 116 1.71 -10.66 -15.85
C VAL A 116 3.24 -10.69 -15.89
N ASP A 117 3.86 -11.14 -14.80
CA ASP A 117 5.30 -11.42 -14.75
C ASP A 117 5.65 -12.51 -15.77
N LYS A 118 6.65 -12.25 -16.63
CA LYS A 118 7.13 -13.22 -17.62
C LYS A 118 8.55 -13.66 -17.31
N ASN A 119 8.78 -14.97 -17.28
CA ASN A 119 10.11 -15.55 -17.19
C ASN A 119 10.52 -16.10 -18.56
N ALA A 120 11.17 -15.26 -19.36
CA ALA A 120 11.75 -15.69 -20.64
C ALA A 120 13.23 -16.02 -20.42
N SER A 121 13.60 -17.30 -20.56
CA SER A 121 14.99 -17.75 -20.64
C SER A 121 15.91 -17.32 -19.49
N GLY A 122 15.41 -17.36 -18.25
CA GLY A 122 16.19 -17.04 -17.04
C GLY A 122 16.23 -15.55 -16.67
N MET A 123 15.64 -14.67 -17.49
CA MET A 123 15.43 -13.27 -17.15
C MET A 123 13.98 -13.07 -16.69
N LYS A 124 13.81 -12.61 -15.45
CA LYS A 124 12.50 -12.24 -14.90
C LYS A 124 12.13 -10.84 -15.39
N ILE A 125 11.07 -10.76 -16.17
CA ILE A 125 10.49 -9.49 -16.63
C ILE A 125 9.37 -9.11 -15.67
N ARG A 126 9.52 -7.95 -15.04
CA ARG A 126 8.53 -7.33 -14.15
C ARG A 126 7.23 -7.04 -14.91
N GLY A 127 6.11 -7.47 -14.36
CA GLY A 127 4.76 -7.11 -14.78
C GLY A 127 4.14 -5.95 -13.99
N CYS A 128 4.74 -5.55 -12.86
CA CYS A 128 4.25 -4.43 -12.06
C CYS A 128 4.57 -3.08 -12.72
N LEU A 129 3.58 -2.18 -12.72
CA LEU A 129 3.72 -0.82 -13.23
C LEU A 129 4.07 0.14 -12.09
N ASN A 130 5.10 0.97 -12.29
CA ASN A 130 5.46 2.02 -11.35
C ASN A 130 5.02 3.38 -11.89
N ILE A 131 4.23 4.12 -11.10
CA ILE A 131 3.64 5.40 -11.50
C ILE A 131 4.11 6.50 -10.55
N LEU A 132 4.57 7.61 -11.11
CA LEU A 132 4.91 8.83 -10.38
C LEU A 132 3.95 9.97 -10.75
N LEU A 133 3.18 10.44 -9.77
CA LEU A 133 2.32 11.61 -9.86
C LEU A 133 3.05 12.84 -9.34
N MET A 134 3.46 13.69 -10.25
CA MET A 134 4.08 14.97 -9.92
C MET A 134 3.09 16.10 -10.14
N GLY A 135 3.07 17.08 -9.26
CA GLY A 135 2.25 18.26 -9.50
C GLY A 135 2.35 19.31 -8.41
N ASP A 136 1.65 20.41 -8.61
CA ASP A 136 1.57 21.48 -7.63
C ASP A 136 0.78 21.00 -6.38
N PRO A 137 1.01 21.60 -5.19
CA PRO A 137 0.20 21.31 -4.02
C PRO A 137 -1.24 21.75 -4.26
N GLY A 138 -2.20 20.95 -3.78
CA GLY A 138 -3.64 21.24 -3.93
C GLY A 138 -4.33 20.53 -5.09
N VAL A 139 -3.61 19.80 -5.95
CA VAL A 139 -4.20 19.05 -7.09
C VAL A 139 -4.73 17.65 -6.74
N ALA A 140 -5.20 17.45 -5.50
CA ALA A 140 -5.82 16.21 -5.00
C ALA A 140 -4.98 14.89 -5.14
N LYS A 141 -3.66 14.96 -5.35
CA LYS A 141 -2.78 13.78 -5.48
C LYS A 141 -2.87 12.79 -4.31
N SER A 142 -2.82 13.30 -3.08
CA SER A 142 -2.93 12.45 -1.88
C SER A 142 -4.30 11.78 -1.77
N GLN A 143 -5.37 12.42 -2.27
CA GLN A 143 -6.70 11.82 -2.31
C GLN A 143 -6.78 10.71 -3.36
N LEU A 144 -6.16 10.88 -4.53
CA LEU A 144 -6.03 9.80 -5.52
C LEU A 144 -5.31 8.58 -4.92
N LEU A 145 -4.18 8.81 -4.25
CA LEU A 145 -3.44 7.73 -3.58
C LEU A 145 -4.27 7.04 -2.49
N SER A 146 -4.96 7.82 -1.64
CA SER A 146 -5.80 7.26 -0.58
C SER A 146 -6.96 6.42 -1.17
N TYR A 147 -7.55 6.87 -2.27
CA TYR A 147 -8.59 6.14 -2.99
C TYR A 147 -8.05 4.83 -3.57
N VAL A 148 -6.89 4.85 -4.23
CA VAL A 148 -6.22 3.65 -4.74
C VAL A 148 -5.90 2.66 -3.61
N ASN A 149 -5.42 3.15 -2.46
CA ASN A 149 -5.18 2.32 -1.28
C ASN A 149 -6.48 1.71 -0.72
N ARG A 150 -7.62 2.38 -0.84
CA ARG A 150 -8.91 1.80 -0.42
C ARG A 150 -9.44 0.76 -1.41
N LEU A 151 -9.17 0.96 -2.70
CA LEU A 151 -9.67 0.11 -3.77
C LEU A 151 -8.85 -1.17 -3.95
N ALA A 152 -7.52 -1.09 -3.79
CA ALA A 152 -6.63 -2.23 -3.95
C ALA A 152 -6.82 -3.28 -2.84
N PRO A 153 -6.92 -4.59 -3.16
CA PRO A 153 -7.16 -5.65 -2.18
C PRO A 153 -6.01 -5.77 -1.18
N ARG A 154 -4.78 -5.60 -1.67
CA ARG A 154 -3.57 -5.55 -0.86
C ARG A 154 -2.82 -4.27 -1.15
N SER A 155 -2.87 -3.34 -0.21
CA SER A 155 -2.17 -2.08 -0.33
C SER A 155 -1.70 -1.54 1.01
N GLN A 156 -0.67 -0.70 0.92
CA GLN A 156 -0.13 0.02 2.05
C GLN A 156 0.07 1.48 1.68
N TYR A 157 -0.56 2.36 2.45
CA TYR A 157 -0.37 3.80 2.36
C TYR A 157 0.77 4.22 3.27
N THR A 158 1.64 5.07 2.75
CA THR A 158 2.75 5.60 3.49
C THR A 158 3.12 7.01 3.05
N THR A 159 3.79 7.76 3.93
CA THR A 159 4.27 9.11 3.67
C THR A 159 5.78 9.15 3.82
N GLY A 160 6.46 9.87 2.93
CA GLY A 160 7.91 9.93 2.85
C GLY A 160 8.61 10.41 4.13
N ARG A 161 7.92 11.17 4.99
CA ARG A 161 8.44 11.54 6.32
C ARG A 161 8.07 10.56 7.44
N GLY A 162 6.97 9.84 7.31
CA GLY A 162 6.42 8.97 8.35
C GLY A 162 6.96 7.55 8.30
N SER A 163 7.48 7.14 7.15
CA SER A 163 8.14 5.84 6.97
C SER A 163 9.64 6.00 6.95
N SER A 164 10.22 6.08 8.14
CA SER A 164 11.65 5.78 8.29
C SER A 164 11.96 4.41 7.68
N GLY A 165 13.17 4.20 7.16
CA GLY A 165 13.54 3.00 6.40
C GLY A 165 13.27 1.67 7.08
N VAL A 166 13.21 1.66 8.42
CA VAL A 166 12.81 0.49 9.22
C VAL A 166 11.33 0.13 9.00
N GLY A 167 10.45 1.13 8.92
CA GLY A 167 9.02 0.96 8.66
C GLY A 167 8.69 0.72 7.19
N LEU A 168 9.55 1.15 6.27
CA LEU A 168 9.38 0.89 4.84
C LEU A 168 9.89 -0.52 4.44
N THR A 169 11.03 -0.92 5.00
CA THR A 169 11.73 -2.17 4.62
C THR A 169 11.36 -3.34 5.53
N ALA A 170 12.24 -3.78 6.41
CA ALA A 170 11.89 -4.63 7.53
C ALA A 170 12.81 -4.31 8.72
N ALA A 171 12.27 -4.52 9.91
CA ALA A 171 12.93 -4.30 11.18
C ALA A 171 13.33 -5.63 11.79
N VAL A 172 14.44 -5.65 12.54
CA VAL A 172 14.70 -6.74 13.48
C VAL A 172 14.29 -6.24 14.85
N VAL A 173 13.28 -6.89 15.43
CA VAL A 173 12.75 -6.57 16.76
C VAL A 173 13.12 -7.71 17.71
N LYS A 174 13.45 -7.36 18.95
CA LYS A 174 13.71 -8.36 19.99
C LYS A 174 12.41 -8.61 20.74
N ASP A 175 11.93 -9.85 20.73
CA ASP A 175 10.75 -10.22 21.51
C ASP A 175 11.07 -10.09 23.02
N PRO A 176 10.30 -9.30 23.79
CA PRO A 176 10.53 -9.09 25.22
C PRO A 176 10.29 -10.34 26.09
N HIS A 177 9.51 -11.33 25.62
CA HIS A 177 9.22 -12.54 26.38
C HIS A 177 10.22 -13.67 26.11
N THR A 178 10.51 -13.94 24.83
CA THR A 178 11.40 -15.03 24.43
C THR A 178 12.86 -14.60 24.33
N GLY A 179 13.12 -13.30 24.14
CA GLY A 179 14.45 -12.76 23.91
C GLY A 179 15.01 -13.05 22.51
N GLU A 180 14.22 -13.68 21.64
CA GLU A 180 14.59 -14.00 20.26
C GLU A 180 14.49 -12.75 19.38
N MET A 181 15.36 -12.70 18.36
CA MET A 181 15.35 -11.64 17.36
C MET A 181 14.38 -12.06 16.25
N THR A 182 13.23 -11.41 16.18
CA THR A 182 12.21 -11.61 15.16
C THR A 182 12.35 -10.54 14.07
N LEU A 183 11.88 -10.88 12.87
CA LEU A 183 11.93 -9.98 11.73
C LEU A 183 10.51 -9.50 11.42
N GLU A 184 10.29 -8.19 11.50
CA GLU A 184 9.01 -7.54 11.20
C GLU A 184 9.07 -6.91 9.82
N GLY A 185 8.20 -7.37 8.91
CA GLY A 185 8.02 -6.77 7.59
C GLY A 185 7.52 -5.33 7.69
N GLY A 186 8.18 -4.42 6.99
CA GLY A 186 7.71 -3.06 6.76
C GLY A 186 6.73 -2.99 5.59
N ALA A 187 6.32 -1.77 5.26
CA ALA A 187 5.24 -1.48 4.33
C ALA A 187 5.38 -2.17 2.96
N LEU A 188 6.59 -2.22 2.39
CA LEU A 188 6.82 -2.84 1.08
C LEU A 188 6.71 -4.36 1.10
N VAL A 189 7.12 -5.00 2.21
CA VAL A 189 7.00 -6.46 2.39
C VAL A 189 5.53 -6.83 2.64
N LEU A 190 4.84 -6.03 3.44
CA LEU A 190 3.41 -6.22 3.73
C LEU A 190 2.55 -6.06 2.48
N ALA A 191 2.97 -5.23 1.52
CA ALA A 191 2.27 -5.01 0.27
C ALA A 191 2.67 -5.96 -0.88
N ASP A 192 3.43 -7.05 -0.65
CA ASP A 192 3.83 -8.01 -1.72
C ASP A 192 2.64 -8.49 -2.56
N ARG A 193 2.79 -8.47 -3.89
CA ARG A 193 1.74 -8.69 -4.91
C ARG A 193 0.58 -7.70 -4.87
N GLY A 194 0.80 -6.52 -4.31
CA GLY A 194 -0.19 -5.46 -4.22
C GLY A 194 0.36 -4.11 -4.67
N VAL A 195 -0.24 -3.05 -4.14
CA VAL A 195 0.11 -1.66 -4.47
C VAL A 195 0.63 -0.94 -3.23
N CYS A 196 1.82 -0.34 -3.31
CA CYS A 196 2.34 0.55 -2.28
C CYS A 196 2.14 2.01 -2.71
N CYS A 197 1.36 2.76 -1.93
CA CYS A 197 1.09 4.16 -2.16
C CYS A 197 2.03 5.01 -1.29
N ILE A 198 2.89 5.81 -1.92
CA ILE A 198 3.87 6.67 -1.24
C ILE A 198 3.56 8.13 -1.51
N ASP A 199 3.11 8.87 -0.50
CA ASP A 199 2.93 10.33 -0.59
C ASP A 199 4.18 11.07 -0.13
N GLU A 200 4.38 12.30 -0.60
CA GLU A 200 5.55 13.14 -0.33
C GLU A 200 6.88 12.43 -0.63
N PHE A 201 6.96 11.75 -1.76
CA PHE A 201 8.14 11.00 -2.19
C PHE A 201 9.41 11.88 -2.28
N ASP A 202 9.25 13.18 -2.56
CA ASP A 202 10.34 14.15 -2.55
C ASP A 202 11.00 14.32 -1.17
N LYS A 203 10.24 14.14 -0.09
CA LYS A 203 10.70 14.38 1.30
C LYS A 203 11.34 13.16 1.98
N MET A 204 11.54 12.07 1.24
CA MET A 204 12.14 10.85 1.79
C MET A 204 13.63 11.01 2.07
N MET A 205 14.08 10.35 3.14
CA MET A 205 15.49 10.28 3.51
C MET A 205 16.29 9.41 2.52
N GLU A 206 17.60 9.65 2.44
CA GLU A 206 18.48 8.96 1.50
C GLU A 206 18.51 7.43 1.71
N GLY A 207 18.45 6.97 2.96
CA GLY A 207 18.39 5.53 3.28
C GLY A 207 17.10 4.84 2.83
N ASP A 208 16.00 5.59 2.67
CA ASP A 208 14.72 5.04 2.21
C ASP A 208 14.71 4.98 0.68
N ARG A 209 15.36 5.95 0.03
CA ARG A 209 15.57 5.98 -1.42
C ARG A 209 16.37 4.77 -1.89
N THR A 210 17.44 4.36 -1.18
CA THR A 210 18.23 3.18 -1.56
C THR A 210 17.43 1.87 -1.47
N ALA A 211 16.59 1.74 -0.45
CA ALA A 211 15.71 0.58 -0.33
C ALA A 211 14.67 0.51 -1.46
N ILE A 212 14.07 1.64 -1.82
CA ILE A 212 13.12 1.70 -2.95
C ILE A 212 13.82 1.39 -4.26
N HIS A 213 15.05 1.87 -4.45
CA HIS A 213 15.85 1.51 -5.62
C HIS A 213 16.04 0.00 -5.76
N GLU A 214 16.34 -0.70 -4.65
CA GLU A 214 16.48 -2.15 -4.64
C GLU A 214 15.15 -2.85 -5.00
N VAL A 215 14.04 -2.40 -4.41
CA VAL A 215 12.72 -2.97 -4.66
C VAL A 215 12.24 -2.75 -6.09
N MET A 216 12.45 -1.56 -6.66
CA MET A 216 12.06 -1.25 -8.04
C MET A 216 12.87 -2.05 -9.07
N GLU A 217 14.09 -2.45 -8.72
CA GLU A 217 14.99 -3.20 -9.60
C GLU A 217 14.83 -4.72 -9.48
N GLN A 218 14.91 -5.23 -8.25
CA GLN A 218 14.98 -6.66 -7.98
C GLN A 218 13.65 -7.23 -7.48
N GLN A 219 12.69 -6.38 -7.07
CA GLN A 219 11.47 -6.78 -6.37
C GLN A 219 11.73 -7.60 -5.11
N THR A 220 12.87 -7.33 -4.46
CA THR A 220 13.33 -7.99 -3.23
C THR A 220 13.97 -6.96 -2.30
N ILE A 221 13.97 -7.27 -1.02
CA ILE A 221 14.64 -6.49 0.03
C ILE A 221 15.63 -7.41 0.73
N SER A 222 16.91 -7.08 0.63
CA SER A 222 17.98 -7.77 1.35
C SER A 222 18.22 -7.11 2.70
N ILE A 223 18.22 -7.93 3.76
CA ILE A 223 18.41 -7.47 5.12
C ILE A 223 19.55 -8.24 5.74
N ALA A 224 20.60 -7.51 6.11
CA ALA A 224 21.75 -7.99 6.86
C ALA A 224 21.88 -7.19 8.15
N LYS A 225 21.11 -7.57 9.19
CA LYS A 225 21.12 -6.90 10.49
C LYS A 225 21.07 -7.92 11.62
N ALA A 226 21.77 -7.62 12.72
CA ALA A 226 21.77 -8.43 13.94
C ALA A 226 22.06 -9.94 13.75
N GLY A 227 22.94 -10.27 12.79
CA GLY A 227 23.31 -11.66 12.49
C GLY A 227 22.31 -12.42 11.60
N ILE A 228 21.21 -11.79 11.21
CA ILE A 228 20.23 -12.34 10.28
C ILE A 228 20.55 -11.79 8.89
N MET A 229 20.91 -12.67 7.95
CA MET A 229 21.04 -12.37 6.53
C MET A 229 19.90 -13.07 5.79
N THR A 230 18.87 -12.31 5.42
CA THR A 230 17.69 -12.85 4.73
C THR A 230 17.28 -11.90 3.61
N THR A 231 16.64 -12.47 2.59
CA THR A 231 16.05 -11.72 1.48
C THR A 231 14.55 -11.94 1.53
N LEU A 232 13.80 -10.86 1.47
CA LEU A 232 12.34 -10.87 1.43
C LEU A 232 11.87 -10.46 0.05
N ASN A 233 10.81 -11.09 -0.43
CA ASN A 233 10.18 -10.69 -1.69
C ASN A 233 9.29 -9.46 -1.44
N ALA A 234 9.38 -8.49 -2.34
CA ALA A 234 8.61 -7.25 -2.34
C ALA A 234 8.17 -6.92 -3.78
N ARG A 235 7.36 -7.80 -4.38
CA ARG A 235 6.81 -7.61 -5.73
C ARG A 235 5.63 -6.67 -5.63
N VAL A 236 5.91 -5.38 -5.59
CA VAL A 236 4.88 -4.36 -5.39
C VAL A 236 4.85 -3.39 -6.56
N ALA A 237 3.66 -2.95 -6.94
CA ALA A 237 3.50 -1.79 -7.80
C ALA A 237 3.62 -0.53 -6.95
N ILE A 238 4.54 0.38 -7.29
CA ILE A 238 4.74 1.62 -6.55
C ILE A 238 3.96 2.74 -7.23
N VAL A 239 3.03 3.35 -6.49
CA VAL A 239 2.36 4.59 -6.89
C VAL A 239 2.84 5.68 -5.96
N ALA A 240 3.64 6.59 -6.49
CA ALA A 240 4.24 7.67 -5.72
C ALA A 240 3.63 9.02 -6.08
N ALA A 241 3.42 9.90 -5.11
CA ALA A 241 3.16 11.32 -5.33
C ALA A 241 4.35 12.16 -4.85
N ALA A 242 4.76 13.10 -5.69
CA ALA A 242 5.85 14.03 -5.39
C ALA A 242 5.43 15.47 -5.67
N ASN A 243 6.02 16.39 -4.92
CA ASN A 243 5.93 17.82 -5.18
C ASN A 243 7.22 18.32 -5.87
N PRO A 244 7.13 19.33 -6.74
CA PRO A 244 8.32 19.97 -7.30
C PRO A 244 9.13 20.66 -6.20
N ALA A 245 10.45 20.76 -6.37
CA ALA A 245 11.38 21.23 -5.34
C ALA A 245 11.04 22.63 -4.79
N PHE A 246 10.48 23.51 -5.62
CA PHE A 246 10.11 24.88 -5.27
C PHE A 246 8.62 25.05 -4.96
N GLY A 247 7.89 23.96 -4.74
CA GLY A 247 6.45 23.96 -4.48
C GLY A 247 5.58 24.28 -5.70
N ARG A 248 6.09 24.93 -6.75
CA ARG A 248 5.42 25.07 -8.05
C ARG A 248 6.31 24.63 -9.20
N TYR A 249 5.71 23.99 -10.19
CA TYR A 249 6.42 23.59 -11.40
C TYR A 249 6.75 24.80 -12.28
N ASN A 250 8.02 25.01 -12.59
CA ASN A 250 8.45 26.09 -13.47
C ASN A 250 8.77 25.55 -14.87
N PRO A 251 7.95 25.87 -15.90
CA PRO A 251 8.15 25.35 -17.26
C PRO A 251 9.41 25.90 -17.94
N LYS A 252 10.05 26.93 -17.39
CA LYS A 252 11.30 27.49 -17.93
C LYS A 252 12.55 26.70 -17.51
N ARG A 253 12.44 25.79 -16.55
CA ARG A 253 13.55 24.95 -16.07
C ARG A 253 13.43 23.55 -16.63
N SER A 254 14.56 22.84 -16.71
CA SER A 254 14.54 21.42 -17.09
C SER A 254 13.81 20.60 -16.02
N ILE A 255 13.28 19.45 -16.43
CA ILE A 255 12.58 18.51 -15.55
C ILE A 255 13.48 18.12 -14.37
N GLU A 256 14.74 17.78 -14.64
CA GLU A 256 15.74 17.44 -13.60
C GLU A 256 15.97 18.56 -12.57
N GLN A 257 15.87 19.84 -12.96
CA GLN A 257 16.03 20.96 -12.03
C GLN A 257 14.76 21.26 -11.23
N ASN A 258 13.60 20.84 -11.75
CA ASN A 258 12.33 20.96 -11.05
C ASN A 258 12.12 19.81 -10.06
N ILE A 259 12.78 18.67 -10.29
CA ILE A 259 12.64 17.44 -9.53
C ILE A 259 13.89 17.22 -8.67
N ASP A 260 13.75 17.24 -7.35
CA ASP A 260 14.84 16.93 -6.42
C ASP A 260 15.07 15.40 -6.26
N LEU A 261 15.05 14.68 -7.39
CA LEU A 261 15.24 13.23 -7.44
C LEU A 261 16.36 12.88 -8.44
N PRO A 262 17.22 11.92 -8.09
CA PRO A 262 18.25 11.43 -9.01
C PRO A 262 17.61 10.80 -10.26
N ALA A 263 18.22 11.03 -11.43
CA ALA A 263 17.76 10.48 -12.70
C ALA A 263 17.64 8.94 -12.69
N ALA A 264 18.43 8.26 -11.85
CA ALA A 264 18.38 6.82 -11.65
C ALA A 264 17.07 6.31 -11.03
N LEU A 265 16.33 7.14 -10.27
CA LEU A 265 14.97 6.80 -9.80
C LEU A 265 13.96 7.03 -10.91
N LEU A 266 14.06 8.17 -11.60
CA LEU A 266 13.11 8.58 -12.62
C LEU A 266 13.04 7.57 -13.77
N SER A 267 14.16 6.96 -14.15
CA SER A 267 14.20 5.92 -15.19
C SER A 267 13.53 4.59 -14.79
N ARG A 268 13.21 4.39 -13.51
CA ARG A 268 12.57 3.16 -13.00
C ARG A 268 11.04 3.26 -12.89
N PHE A 269 10.52 4.48 -12.99
CA PHE A 269 9.09 4.73 -13.15
C PHE A 269 8.72 4.56 -14.62
N ASP A 270 7.67 3.80 -14.89
CA ASP A 270 7.22 3.55 -16.26
C ASP A 270 6.37 4.72 -16.76
N LEU A 271 5.58 5.30 -15.86
CA LEU A 271 4.67 6.41 -16.15
C LEU A 271 4.96 7.57 -15.21
N LEU A 272 5.24 8.74 -15.81
CA LEU A 272 5.39 10.00 -15.10
C LEU A 272 4.28 10.95 -15.53
N TRP A 273 3.42 11.32 -14.59
CA TRP A 273 2.37 12.30 -14.81
C TRP A 273 2.76 13.63 -14.20
N LEU A 274 2.69 14.70 -15.00
CA LEU A 274 2.83 16.07 -14.54
C LEU A 274 1.45 16.75 -14.50
N ILE A 275 0.93 16.94 -13.30
CA ILE A 275 -0.32 17.64 -13.02
C ILE A 275 0.03 19.09 -12.71
N GLN A 276 -0.12 19.97 -13.71
CA GLN A 276 0.12 21.39 -13.55
C GLN A 276 -1.20 22.13 -13.32
N ASP A 277 -1.23 22.98 -12.30
CA ASP A 277 -2.36 23.88 -12.08
C ASP A 277 -2.20 25.13 -12.96
N LYS A 278 -3.01 25.23 -14.01
CA LYS A 278 -3.07 26.41 -14.89
C LYS A 278 -4.42 27.10 -14.69
N PRO A 279 -4.45 28.39 -14.32
CA PRO A 279 -5.70 29.10 -14.12
C PRO A 279 -6.45 29.21 -15.45
N ASP A 280 -7.62 28.61 -15.51
CA ASP A 280 -8.53 28.70 -16.66
C ASP A 280 -9.96 28.89 -16.17
N ARG A 281 -10.60 29.96 -16.62
CA ARG A 281 -11.89 30.40 -16.07
C ARG A 281 -13.00 29.37 -16.31
N ASP A 282 -12.98 28.71 -17.47
CA ASP A 282 -14.00 27.72 -17.83
C ASP A 282 -13.77 26.40 -17.09
N ALA A 283 -12.53 25.91 -17.02
CA ALA A 283 -12.16 24.74 -16.23
C ALA A 283 -12.45 24.93 -14.74
N ASP A 284 -12.06 26.09 -14.17
CA ASP A 284 -12.28 26.43 -12.76
C ASP A 284 -13.77 26.49 -12.44
N LYS A 285 -14.59 27.02 -13.36
CA LYS A 285 -16.05 27.04 -13.21
C LYS A 285 -16.65 25.63 -13.18
N ARG A 286 -16.18 24.72 -14.06
CA ARG A 286 -16.62 23.31 -14.06
C ARG A 286 -16.18 22.58 -12.80
N LEU A 287 -14.94 22.78 -12.38
CA LEU A 287 -14.39 22.22 -11.14
C LEU A 287 -15.17 22.71 -9.91
N ALA A 288 -15.44 24.01 -9.83
CA ALA A 288 -16.23 24.59 -8.74
C ALA A 288 -17.66 24.03 -8.73
N ALA A 289 -18.31 23.92 -9.89
CA ALA A 289 -19.64 23.33 -10.00
C ALA A 289 -19.65 21.86 -9.50
N HIS A 290 -18.63 21.08 -9.86
CA HIS A 290 -18.46 19.70 -9.38
C HIS A 290 -18.29 19.65 -7.86
N ILE A 291 -17.41 20.46 -7.28
CA ILE A 291 -17.16 20.50 -5.84
C ILE A 291 -18.39 20.99 -5.05
N THR A 292 -19.19 21.91 -5.61
CA THR A 292 -20.42 22.39 -4.93
C THR A 292 -21.61 21.44 -5.04
N TYR A 293 -21.58 20.52 -6.00
CA TYR A 293 -22.65 19.56 -6.24
C TYR A 293 -22.47 18.28 -5.41
N VAL A 294 -21.22 17.86 -5.22
CA VAL A 294 -20.81 16.76 -4.34
C VAL A 294 -20.92 17.17 -2.87
#